data_AF-A0A3M1TEU7-F1
#
_entry.id   AF-A0A3M1TEU7-F1
#
_cell.length_a   1.000
_cell.length_b   1.000
_cell.length_c   1.000
_cell.angle_alpha   90.00
_cell.angle_beta   90.00
_cell.angle_gamma   90.00
#
_symmetry.space_group_name_H-M   'P 1'
#
loop_
_entity.id
_entity.type
_entity.pdbx_description
1 polymer ?
#
loop_
_entity_poly.entity_id
_entity_poly.type
_entity_poly.pdbx_seq_one_letter_code
_entity_poly.pdbx_strand_id
1 'polypeptide(L)'
;MNESITFGVSGTLVNADVSFFNTEKIKLFYGKYLKNPNEFKSTLVRRETRNCFNSWATGLKPEEIVGDKQGKLLKDVQACLNEKFADVGVTFESIGFVSKPRFAQAIEAQITARFQAEQQAIAAKAEAEVARIQQQSATSASIRLRELELQERAIEKWNGVLPMD
;
A
#
# COMPACT_ATOMS: atom_id res chain seq x y z
N MET A 1 7.73 -13.58 -19.96
CA MET A 1 8.10 -14.86 -19.32
C MET A 1 7.46 -14.88 -17.96
N ASN A 2 6.88 -16.02 -17.54
CA ASN A 2 6.29 -16.18 -16.22
C ASN A 2 7.17 -17.13 -15.42
N GLU A 3 7.46 -16.78 -14.18
CA GLU A 3 8.34 -17.55 -13.30
C GLU A 3 7.71 -17.70 -11.92
N SER A 4 7.77 -18.90 -11.36
CA SER A 4 7.26 -19.15 -10.00
C SER A 4 8.43 -19.20 -9.04
N ILE A 5 8.43 -18.29 -8.07
CA ILE A 5 9.51 -18.13 -7.10
C ILE A 5 9.00 -18.28 -5.68
N THR A 6 9.91 -18.62 -4.78
CA THR A 6 9.65 -18.63 -3.33
C THR A 6 10.74 -17.83 -2.64
N PHE A 7 10.36 -16.87 -1.83
CA PHE A 7 11.25 -15.93 -1.15
C PHE A 7 10.77 -15.63 0.28
N GLY A 8 11.66 -15.06 1.09
CA GLY A 8 11.40 -14.73 2.49
C GLY A 8 10.84 -13.32 2.68
N VAL A 9 9.89 -13.19 3.61
CA VAL A 9 9.26 -11.94 4.04
C VAL A 9 9.12 -11.99 5.55
N SER A 10 9.89 -11.18 6.29
CA SER A 10 9.87 -11.15 7.77
C SER A 10 9.89 -12.54 8.43
N GLY A 11 10.75 -13.44 7.94
CA GLY A 11 10.90 -14.81 8.46
C GLY A 11 9.85 -15.83 7.99
N THR A 12 8.88 -15.42 7.16
CA THR A 12 7.90 -16.31 6.51
C THR A 12 8.26 -16.53 5.05
N LEU A 13 7.93 -17.70 4.48
CA LEU A 13 8.04 -17.95 3.05
C LEU A 13 6.77 -17.55 2.31
N VAL A 14 6.94 -16.90 1.17
CA VAL A 14 5.86 -16.56 0.24
C VAL A 14 6.17 -17.13 -1.14
N ASN A 15 5.14 -17.65 -1.81
CA ASN A 15 5.23 -18.10 -3.19
C ASN A 15 4.56 -17.06 -4.10
N ALA A 16 5.19 -16.71 -5.21
CA ALA A 16 4.64 -15.74 -6.15
C ALA A 16 4.94 -16.13 -7.60
N ASP A 17 3.99 -15.83 -8.47
CA ASP A 17 4.19 -15.89 -9.91
C ASP A 17 4.52 -14.49 -10.42
N VAL A 18 5.67 -14.37 -11.06
CA VAL A 18 6.25 -13.09 -11.51
C VAL A 18 6.30 -13.08 -13.02
N SER A 19 5.91 -11.95 -13.62
CA SER A 19 6.07 -11.68 -15.04
C SER A 19 7.10 -10.57 -15.27
N PHE A 20 7.76 -10.67 -16.41
CA PHE A 20 8.73 -9.68 -16.89
C PHE A 20 8.31 -9.17 -18.26
N PHE A 21 8.38 -7.86 -18.44
CA PHE A 21 8.37 -7.22 -19.75
C PHE A 21 9.76 -6.67 -20.07
N ASN A 22 10.21 -6.89 -21.30
CA ASN A 22 11.50 -6.43 -21.80
C ASN A 22 11.33 -6.00 -23.27
N THR A 23 11.90 -4.86 -23.65
CA THR A 23 11.89 -4.35 -25.03
C THR A 23 13.08 -4.79 -25.86
N GLU A 24 14.21 -5.14 -25.25
CA GLU A 24 15.41 -5.50 -26.01
C GLU A 24 15.59 -7.01 -26.09
N LYS A 25 15.39 -7.53 -27.32
CA LYS A 25 15.82 -8.87 -27.69
C LYS A 25 17.30 -9.02 -27.36
N ILE A 26 17.61 -9.98 -26.49
CA ILE A 26 18.94 -10.49 -26.14
C ILE A 26 19.84 -10.56 -27.39
N LYS A 27 20.60 -9.51 -27.69
CA LYS A 27 21.43 -9.40 -28.91
C LYS A 27 22.86 -9.91 -28.73
N LEU A 28 23.40 -9.93 -27.50
CA LEU A 28 24.84 -10.16 -27.25
C LEU A 28 25.19 -11.46 -26.47
N PHE A 29 24.24 -12.35 -26.25
CA PHE A 29 24.42 -13.50 -25.37
C PHE A 29 25.16 -14.70 -26.01
N TYR A 30 25.28 -14.70 -27.34
CA TYR A 30 25.66 -15.89 -28.09
C TYR A 30 27.16 -16.22 -28.05
N GLY A 31 28.03 -15.30 -27.61
CA GLY A 31 29.49 -15.48 -27.66
C GLY A 31 30.15 -15.96 -26.35
N LYS A 32 29.61 -15.61 -25.17
CA LYS A 32 30.31 -15.79 -23.87
C LYS A 32 29.89 -17.03 -23.08
N TYR A 33 28.66 -17.54 -23.27
CA TYR A 33 28.11 -18.62 -22.44
C TYR A 33 27.60 -19.77 -23.33
N LEU A 34 28.53 -20.65 -23.74
CA LEU A 34 28.31 -21.86 -24.55
C LEU A 34 27.56 -22.97 -23.79
N LYS A 35 26.29 -22.75 -23.42
CA LYS A 35 25.31 -23.82 -23.08
C LYS A 35 23.94 -23.47 -23.63
N ASN A 36 23.07 -24.47 -23.77
CA ASN A 36 21.75 -24.39 -24.40
C ASN A 36 21.03 -23.07 -23.98
N PRO A 37 20.84 -22.10 -24.90
CA PRO A 37 20.48 -20.72 -24.56
C PRO A 37 19.20 -20.56 -23.74
N ASN A 38 18.27 -21.51 -23.87
CA ASN A 38 16.98 -21.45 -23.20
C ASN A 38 17.04 -21.94 -21.74
N GLU A 39 17.90 -22.93 -21.47
CA GLU A 39 18.04 -23.56 -20.16
C GLU A 39 18.83 -22.67 -19.18
N PHE A 40 19.82 -21.94 -19.71
CA PHE A 40 20.59 -20.97 -18.93
C PHE A 40 19.76 -19.72 -18.60
N LYS A 41 18.96 -19.22 -19.55
CA LYS A 41 18.11 -18.03 -19.35
C LYS A 41 17.06 -18.25 -18.27
N SER A 42 16.33 -19.37 -18.31
CA SER A 42 15.28 -19.65 -17.31
C SER A 42 15.87 -19.86 -15.93
N THR A 43 16.95 -20.66 -15.82
CA THR A 43 17.55 -20.99 -14.53
C THR A 43 18.23 -19.79 -13.87
N LEU A 44 19.00 -19.01 -14.65
CA LEU A 44 19.70 -17.84 -14.12
C LEU A 44 18.74 -16.71 -13.75
N VAL A 45 17.81 -16.35 -14.64
CA VAL A 45 16.83 -15.29 -14.38
C VAL A 45 15.97 -15.65 -13.17
N ARG A 46 15.51 -16.89 -13.06
CA ARG A 46 14.76 -17.35 -11.88
C ARG A 46 15.57 -17.20 -10.59
N ARG A 47 16.83 -17.64 -10.60
CA ARG A 47 17.72 -17.58 -9.43
C ARG A 47 17.93 -16.13 -8.98
N GLU A 48 18.32 -15.25 -9.90
CA GLU A 48 18.58 -13.85 -9.56
C GLU A 48 17.30 -13.11 -9.20
N THR A 49 16.17 -13.44 -9.83
CA THR A 49 14.86 -12.91 -9.43
C THR A 49 14.59 -13.24 -7.96
N ARG A 50 14.71 -14.51 -7.58
CA ARG A 50 14.54 -14.94 -6.19
C ARG A 50 15.50 -14.21 -5.24
N ASN A 51 16.76 -14.06 -5.63
CA ASN A 51 17.77 -13.36 -4.83
C ASN A 51 17.39 -11.90 -4.61
N CYS A 52 17.01 -11.17 -5.67
CA CYS A 52 16.58 -9.78 -5.58
C CYS A 52 15.32 -9.64 -4.71
N PHE A 53 14.33 -10.53 -4.84
CA PHE A 53 13.17 -10.54 -3.94
C PHE A 53 13.58 -10.76 -2.48
N ASN A 54 14.46 -11.73 -2.19
CA ASN A 54 14.94 -11.95 -0.82
C ASN A 54 15.64 -10.71 -0.25
N SER A 55 16.48 -10.03 -1.03
CA SER A 55 17.21 -8.84 -0.57
C SER A 55 16.28 -7.70 -0.14
N TRP A 56 15.18 -7.49 -0.88
CA TRP A 56 14.28 -6.35 -0.66
C TRP A 56 13.04 -6.69 0.18
N ALA A 57 12.59 -7.93 0.18
CA ALA A 57 11.39 -8.35 0.89
C ALA A 57 11.64 -8.79 2.34
N THR A 58 12.89 -9.14 2.71
CA THR A 58 13.21 -9.62 4.07
C THR A 58 12.85 -8.59 5.15
N GLY A 59 13.01 -7.29 4.88
CA GLY A 59 12.68 -6.21 5.80
C GLY A 59 11.21 -5.75 5.77
N LEU A 60 10.36 -6.39 4.97
CA LEU A 60 8.96 -6.03 4.81
C LEU A 60 8.06 -7.00 5.57
N LYS A 61 6.90 -6.51 5.99
CA LYS A 61 5.83 -7.34 6.55
C LYS A 61 5.00 -7.97 5.44
N PRO A 62 4.36 -9.13 5.68
CA PRO A 62 3.49 -9.78 4.71
C PRO A 62 2.39 -8.88 4.12
N GLU A 63 1.75 -8.04 4.94
CA GLU A 63 0.71 -7.11 4.52
C GLU A 63 1.22 -5.98 3.61
N GLU A 64 2.48 -5.56 3.80
CA GLU A 64 3.08 -4.47 3.03
C GLU A 64 3.39 -4.88 1.58
N ILE A 65 3.78 -6.15 1.37
CA ILE A 65 4.10 -6.64 0.02
C ILE A 65 2.87 -6.85 -0.86
N VAL A 66 1.69 -7.02 -0.25
CA VAL A 66 0.38 -7.12 -0.94
C VAL A 66 -0.40 -5.81 -0.90
N GLY A 67 0.16 -4.78 -0.28
CA GLY A 67 -0.47 -3.50 -0.05
C GLY A 67 0.37 -2.34 -0.58
N ASP A 68 0.60 -1.35 0.28
CA ASP A 68 1.18 -0.06 -0.02
C ASP A 68 2.63 -0.12 -0.53
N LYS A 69 3.44 -1.07 -0.08
CA LYS A 69 4.84 -1.21 -0.49
C LYS A 69 5.06 -2.13 -1.69
N GLN A 70 4.02 -2.76 -2.24
CA GLN A 70 4.13 -3.66 -3.38
C GLN A 70 4.83 -2.99 -4.58
N GLY A 71 4.39 -1.78 -4.94
CA GLY A 71 4.96 -1.06 -6.08
C GLY A 71 6.44 -0.71 -5.88
N LYS A 72 6.83 -0.33 -4.66
CA LYS A 72 8.23 -0.04 -4.32
C LYS A 72 9.08 -1.31 -4.41
N LEU A 73 8.60 -2.43 -3.84
CA LEU A 73 9.30 -3.72 -3.90
C LEU A 73 9.57 -4.14 -5.34
N LEU A 74 8.56 -4.10 -6.21
CA LEU A 74 8.71 -4.48 -7.63
C LEU A 74 9.73 -3.59 -8.35
N LYS A 75 9.74 -2.29 -8.06
CA LYS A 75 10.71 -1.34 -8.61
C LYS A 75 12.14 -1.61 -8.13
N ASP A 76 12.32 -1.88 -6.83
CA ASP A 76 13.63 -2.20 -6.26
C ASP A 76 14.18 -3.53 -6.83
N VAL A 77 13.31 -4.53 -6.99
CA VAL A 77 13.65 -5.81 -7.63
C VAL A 77 14.02 -5.61 -9.09
N GLN A 78 13.30 -4.76 -9.82
CA GLN A 78 13.63 -4.41 -11.20
C GLN A 78 15.01 -3.77 -11.32
N ALA A 79 15.31 -2.79 -10.46
CA ALA A 79 16.63 -2.16 -10.43
C ALA A 79 17.74 -3.19 -10.14
N CYS A 80 17.52 -4.06 -9.15
CA CYS A 80 18.43 -5.15 -8.80
C CYS A 80 18.70 -6.09 -9.99
N LEU A 81 17.64 -6.51 -10.71
CA LEU A 81 17.81 -7.37 -11.87
C LEU A 81 18.54 -6.66 -13.02
N ASN A 82 18.21 -5.40 -13.30
CA ASN A 82 18.94 -4.62 -14.32
C ASN A 82 20.44 -4.52 -14.00
N GLU A 83 20.80 -4.34 -12.73
CA GLU A 83 22.20 -4.34 -12.30
C GLU A 83 22.87 -5.71 -12.54
N LYS A 84 22.22 -6.81 -12.15
CA LYS A 84 22.77 -8.18 -12.31
C LYS A 84 22.95 -8.59 -13.78
N PHE A 85 22.19 -8.02 -14.69
CA PHE A 85 22.17 -8.42 -16.10
C PHE A 85 22.73 -7.36 -17.06
N ALA A 86 23.26 -6.24 -16.53
CA ALA A 86 23.87 -5.18 -17.33
C ALA A 86 25.01 -5.71 -18.23
N ASP A 87 25.90 -6.54 -17.69
CA ASP A 87 27.07 -7.09 -18.39
C ASP A 87 26.73 -7.99 -19.58
N VAL A 88 25.48 -8.48 -19.64
CA VAL A 88 25.00 -9.36 -20.71
C VAL A 88 23.98 -8.68 -21.62
N GLY A 89 23.77 -7.38 -21.43
CA GLY A 89 22.87 -6.56 -22.25
C GLY A 89 21.41 -7.00 -22.17
N VAL A 90 20.96 -7.44 -20.98
CA VAL A 90 19.55 -7.75 -20.74
C VAL A 90 18.98 -6.72 -19.77
N THR A 91 17.90 -6.07 -20.21
CA THR A 91 17.16 -5.08 -19.43
C THR A 91 15.78 -5.62 -19.05
N PHE A 92 15.21 -5.08 -17.99
CA PHE A 92 13.88 -5.39 -17.49
C PHE A 92 13.14 -4.06 -17.38
N GLU A 93 12.11 -3.88 -18.20
CA GLU A 93 11.33 -2.64 -18.24
C GLU A 93 10.26 -2.61 -17.16
N SER A 94 9.63 -3.74 -16.92
CA SER A 94 8.67 -3.88 -15.84
C SER A 94 8.68 -5.29 -15.28
N ILE A 95 8.35 -5.35 -13.99
CA ILE A 95 8.16 -6.57 -13.23
C ILE A 95 6.81 -6.47 -12.54
N GLY A 96 6.04 -7.53 -12.59
CA GLY A 96 4.73 -7.60 -11.97
C GLY A 96 4.49 -8.95 -11.32
N PHE A 97 3.59 -8.96 -10.34
CA PHE A 97 2.97 -10.19 -9.90
C PHE A 97 1.85 -10.56 -10.87
N VAL A 98 1.86 -11.79 -11.37
CA VAL A 98 0.80 -12.34 -12.23
C VAL A 98 -0.46 -12.60 -11.43
N SER A 99 -0.29 -13.03 -10.18
CA SER A 99 -1.35 -13.26 -9.21
C SER A 99 -0.90 -12.79 -7.84
N LYS A 100 -1.83 -12.68 -6.89
CA LYS A 100 -1.49 -12.30 -5.51
C LYS A 100 -0.44 -13.28 -4.95
N PRO A 101 0.62 -12.78 -4.29
CA PRO A 101 1.55 -13.61 -3.55
C PRO A 101 0.79 -14.48 -2.54
N ARG A 102 1.18 -15.75 -2.44
CA ARG A 102 0.53 -16.78 -1.63
C ARG A 102 1.35 -17.07 -0.40
N PHE A 103 0.75 -16.89 0.77
CA PHE A 103 1.37 -17.17 2.05
C PHE A 103 0.82 -18.45 2.66
N ALA A 104 1.40 -18.90 3.77
CA ALA A 104 0.75 -19.89 4.62
C ALA A 104 -0.61 -19.35 5.11
N GLN A 105 -1.60 -20.23 5.21
CA GLN A 105 -2.99 -19.87 5.55
C GLN A 105 -3.11 -19.02 6.84
N ALA A 106 -2.31 -19.34 7.87
CA ALA A 106 -2.30 -18.59 9.13
C ALA A 106 -1.84 -17.13 8.96
N ILE A 107 -0.98 -16.85 7.97
CA ILE A 107 -0.48 -15.51 7.66
C ILE A 107 -1.51 -14.77 6.80
N GLU A 108 -2.14 -15.43 5.83
CA GLU A 108 -3.23 -14.82 5.05
C GLU A 108 -4.41 -14.39 5.93
N ALA A 109 -4.75 -15.22 6.92
CA ALA A 109 -5.76 -14.88 7.92
C ALA A 109 -5.36 -13.65 8.75
N GLN A 110 -4.10 -13.55 9.16
CA GLN A 110 -3.59 -12.38 9.89
C GLN A 110 -3.59 -11.10 9.04
N ILE A 111 -3.18 -11.20 7.77
CA ILE A 111 -3.21 -10.08 6.82
C ILE A 111 -4.66 -9.58 6.68
N THR A 112 -5.60 -10.49 6.47
CA THR A 112 -7.02 -10.15 6.31
C THR A 112 -7.58 -9.53 7.60
N ALA A 113 -7.27 -10.09 8.76
CA ALA A 113 -7.70 -9.55 10.05
C ALA A 113 -7.14 -8.14 10.29
N ARG A 114 -5.87 -7.87 9.93
CA ARG A 114 -5.26 -6.53 10.02
C ARG A 114 -5.98 -5.54 9.11
N PHE A 115 -6.22 -5.89 7.84
CA PHE A 115 -6.96 -5.02 6.93
C PHE A 115 -8.37 -4.73 7.45
N GLN A 116 -9.09 -5.73 7.95
CA GLN A 116 -10.41 -5.54 8.53
C GLN A 116 -10.37 -4.61 9.75
N ALA A 117 -9.40 -4.80 10.66
CA ALA A 117 -9.24 -3.95 11.84
C ALA A 117 -8.91 -2.50 11.46
N GLU A 118 -8.07 -2.28 10.44
CA GLU A 118 -7.77 -0.94 9.92
C GLU A 118 -9.02 -0.27 9.34
N GLN A 119 -9.80 -1.00 8.53
CA GLN A 119 -11.05 -0.47 7.97
C GLN A 119 -12.06 -0.12 9.07
N GLN A 120 -12.20 -0.97 10.10
CA GLN A 120 -13.06 -0.70 11.25
C GLN A 120 -12.59 0.54 12.03
N ALA A 121 -11.29 0.69 12.24
CA ALA A 121 -10.73 1.85 12.92
C ALA A 121 -10.95 3.15 12.11
N ILE A 122 -10.84 3.09 10.79
CA ILE A 122 -11.15 4.23 9.90
C ILE A 122 -12.64 4.58 10.00
N ALA A 123 -13.53 3.59 9.95
CA ALA A 123 -14.97 3.80 10.08
C ALA A 123 -15.34 4.41 11.44
N ALA A 124 -14.84 3.85 12.55
CA ALA A 124 -15.10 4.36 13.90
C ALA A 124 -14.60 5.80 14.09
N LYS A 125 -13.45 6.17 13.50
CA LYS A 125 -12.95 7.54 13.51
C LYS A 125 -13.85 8.48 12.71
N ALA A 126 -14.32 8.06 11.55
CA ALA A 126 -15.24 8.84 10.74
C ALA A 126 -16.57 9.08 11.47
N GLU A 127 -17.13 8.04 12.10
CA GLU A 127 -18.35 8.13 12.90
C GLU A 127 -18.19 9.07 14.10
N ALA A 128 -17.07 8.95 14.84
CA ALA A 128 -16.78 9.83 15.96
C ALA A 128 -16.66 11.31 15.52
N GLU A 129 -16.05 11.56 14.36
CA GLU A 129 -15.93 12.90 13.80
C GLU A 129 -17.30 13.49 13.39
N VAL A 130 -18.15 12.68 12.75
CA VAL A 130 -19.53 13.09 12.42
C VAL A 130 -20.32 13.41 13.69
N ALA A 131 -20.26 12.56 14.71
CA ALA A 131 -20.94 12.78 15.98
C ALA A 131 -20.45 14.08 16.66
N ARG A 132 -19.13 14.33 16.64
CA ARG A 132 -18.53 15.57 17.16
C ARG A 132 -19.06 16.81 16.43
N ILE A 133 -19.13 16.77 15.10
CA ILE A 133 -19.66 17.88 14.29
C ILE A 133 -21.13 18.13 14.65
N GLN A 134 -21.96 17.07 14.69
CA GLN A 134 -23.37 17.18 15.04
C GLN A 134 -23.57 17.78 16.44
N GLN A 135 -22.80 17.35 17.43
CA GLN A 135 -22.88 17.86 18.79
C GLN A 135 -22.48 19.35 18.88
N GLN A 136 -21.46 19.78 18.12
CA GLN A 136 -21.06 21.18 18.05
C GLN A 136 -22.12 22.06 17.39
N SER A 137 -22.74 21.59 16.30
CA SER A 137 -23.85 22.29 15.65
C SER A 137 -25.07 22.40 16.57
N ALA A 138 -25.43 21.33 17.28
CA ALA A 138 -26.54 21.35 18.24
C ALA A 138 -26.27 22.30 19.42
N THR A 139 -25.04 22.28 19.95
CA THR A 139 -24.64 23.16 21.06
C THR A 139 -24.70 24.63 20.64
N SER A 140 -24.14 24.99 19.48
CA SER A 140 -24.20 26.37 18.98
C SER A 140 -25.63 26.86 18.72
N ALA A 141 -26.50 26.00 18.18
CA ALA A 141 -27.92 26.32 18.02
C ALA A 141 -28.62 26.58 19.37
N SER A 142 -28.32 25.77 20.40
CA SER A 142 -28.89 25.95 21.74
C SER A 142 -28.45 27.24 22.43
N ILE A 143 -27.17 27.63 22.29
CA ILE A 143 -26.66 28.90 22.83
C ILE A 143 -27.37 30.07 22.16
N ARG A 144 -27.50 30.04 20.83
CA ARG A 144 -28.19 31.10 20.08
C ARG A 144 -29.66 31.24 20.47
N LEU A 145 -30.38 30.13 20.65
CA LEU A 145 -31.76 30.15 21.14
C LEU A 145 -31.83 30.79 22.54
N ARG A 146 -30.90 30.44 23.43
CA ARG A 146 -30.85 31.03 24.77
C ARG A 146 -30.55 32.52 24.75
N GLU A 147 -29.67 32.98 23.87
CA GLU A 147 -29.41 34.41 23.66
C GLU A 147 -30.67 35.15 23.19
N LEU A 148 -31.41 34.60 22.22
CA LEU A 148 -32.66 35.17 21.73
C LEU A 148 -33.72 35.25 22.84
N GLU A 149 -33.91 34.18 23.63
CA GLU A 149 -34.84 34.18 24.76
C GLU A 149 -34.49 35.22 25.84
N LEU A 150 -33.19 35.45 26.06
CA LEU A 150 -32.71 36.47 27.01
C LEU A 150 -32.95 37.87 26.46
N GLN A 151 -32.76 38.08 25.16
CA GLN A 151 -33.08 39.34 24.49
C GLN A 151 -34.58 39.65 24.54
N GLU A 152 -35.44 38.67 24.24
CA GLU A 152 -36.89 38.82 24.34
C GLU A 152 -37.32 39.19 25.77
N ARG A 153 -36.82 38.47 26.78
CA ARG A 153 -37.11 38.79 28.20
C ARG A 153 -36.57 40.15 28.64
N ALA A 154 -35.46 40.61 28.07
CA ALA A 154 -34.93 41.95 28.32
C ALA A 154 -35.83 43.03 27.69
N ILE A 155 -36.37 42.78 26.49
CA ILE A 155 -37.33 43.65 25.81
C ILE A 155 -38.66 43.69 26.59
N GLU A 156 -39.18 42.55 27.05
CA GLU A 156 -40.42 42.47 27.85
C GLU A 156 -40.31 43.23 29.18
N LYS A 157 -39.13 43.21 29.80
CA LYS A 157 -38.86 43.94 31.05
C LYS A 157 -38.48 45.39 30.84
N TRP A 158 -38.30 45.83 29.59
CA TRP A 158 -37.95 47.20 29.28
C TRP A 158 -39.18 48.10 29.42
N ASN A 159 -39.06 49.14 30.25
CA ASN A 159 -40.15 50.04 30.62
C ASN A 159 -40.36 51.21 29.65
N GLY A 160 -39.78 51.16 28.45
CA GLY A 160 -40.02 52.12 27.36
C GLY A 160 -39.41 53.53 27.56
N VAL A 161 -38.60 53.76 28.60
CA VAL A 161 -37.95 55.06 28.80
C VAL A 161 -36.60 55.07 28.07
N LEU A 162 -36.51 55.91 27.03
CA LEU A 162 -35.27 56.15 26.28
C LEU A 162 -34.23 56.80 27.21
N PRO A 163 -33.02 56.21 27.39
CA PRO A 163 -31.94 56.88 28.07
C PRO A 163 -31.60 58.16 27.30
N MET A 164 -31.83 59.32 27.92
CA MET A 164 -31.27 60.56 27.44
C MET A 164 -29.83 60.63 27.98
N ASP A 165 -28.87 60.66 27.05
CA ASP A 165 -27.46 60.95 27.33
C ASP A 165 -27.27 62.32 28.00
#